data_AF-A0A2D5H8Q5-F1
#
_entry.id   AF-A0A2D5H8Q5-F1
#
_cell.length_a   1.000
_cell.length_b   1.000
_cell.length_c   1.000
_cell.angle_alpha   90.00
_cell.angle_beta   90.00
_cell.angle_gamma   90.00
#
_symmetry.space_group_name_H-M   'P 1'
#
loop_
_entity.id
_entity.type
_entity.pdbx_description
1 polymer ?
#
loop_
_entity_poly.entity_id
_entity_poly.type
_entity_poly.pdbx_seq_one_letter_code
_entity_poly.pdbx_strand_id
1 'polypeptide(L)' 'MNGYVKFETLEGDVVAVNADRVSFVRRYRGTDQASAINFEKGNYIVVKGNLEAVMQELASA' A
#
# COMPACT_ATOMS: atom_id res chain seq x y z
N MET A 1 -18.24 7.06 -2.34
CA MET A 1 -16.82 7.48 -2.31
C MET A 1 -16.01 6.28 -2.75
N ASN A 2 -15.14 6.45 -3.75
CA ASN A 2 -14.47 5.33 -4.40
C ASN A 2 -13.35 4.87 -3.46
N GLY A 3 -13.43 3.65 -2.91
CA GLY A 3 -12.47 3.03 -1.99
C GLY A 3 -11.08 2.81 -2.62
N TYR A 4 -10.52 3.84 -3.24
CA TYR A 4 -9.21 3.90 -3.86
C TYR A 4 -8.36 4.94 -3.14
N VAL A 5 -7.19 4.53 -2.70
CA VAL A 5 -6.20 5.37 -2.03
C VAL A 5 -4.99 5.53 -2.95
N LYS A 6 -4.45 6.74 -3.03
CA LYS A 6 -3.27 7.01 -3.85
C LYS A 6 -2.01 6.82 -3.03
N PHE A 7 -1.05 6.09 -3.58
CA PHE A 7 0.27 5.91 -3.00
C PHE A 7 1.35 6.25 -4.01
N GLU A 8 2.53 6.63 -3.52
CA GLU A 8 3.73 6.79 -4.34
C GLU A 8 4.56 5.51 -4.30
N THR A 9 5.01 5.00 -5.45
CA THR A 9 5.94 3.87 -5.53
C THR A 9 7.35 4.30 -5.15
N LEU A 10 8.27 3.33 -4.99
CA LEU A 10 9.68 3.66 -4.75
C LEU A 10 10.33 4.44 -5.90
N GLU A 11 9.81 4.28 -7.11
CA GLU A 11 10.31 4.94 -8.32
C GLU A 11 9.71 6.34 -8.53
N GLY A 12 8.72 6.73 -7.71
CA GLY A 12 8.07 8.04 -7.75
C GLY A 12 6.74 8.07 -8.52
N ASP A 13 6.28 6.93 -9.04
CA ASP A 13 4.99 6.85 -9.70
C ASP A 13 3.84 6.92 -8.69
N VAL A 14 2.73 7.55 -9.08
CA VAL A 14 1.50 7.55 -8.27
C VAL A 14 0.56 6.46 -8.74
N VAL A 15 0.19 5.57 -7.84
CA VAL A 15 -0.73 4.46 -8.09
C VAL A 15 -1.99 4.60 -7.26
N ALA A 16 -3.14 4.25 -7.83
CA ALA A 16 -4.40 4.17 -7.10
C ALA A 16 -4.67 2.71 -6.70
N VAL A 17 -4.78 2.46 -5.40
CA VAL A 17 -4.99 1.14 -4.80
C VAL A 17 -6.42 1.04 -4.31
N ASN A 18 -7.16 0.04 -4.79
CA ASN A 18 -8.48 -0.28 -4.26
C ASN A 18 -8.33 -0.92 -2.87
N ALA A 19 -8.74 -0.21 -1.81
CA ALA A 19 -8.64 -0.62 -0.42
C ALA A 19 -9.44 -1.90 -0.14
N ASP A 20 -10.60 -2.09 -0.79
CA ASP A 20 -11.45 -3.27 -0.62
C ASP A 20 -10.79 -4.57 -1.15
N ARG A 21 -9.76 -4.44 -1.99
CA ARG A 21 -9.02 -5.59 -2.55
C ARG A 21 -7.70 -5.87 -1.85
N VAL A 22 -7.31 -5.06 -0.87
CA VAL A 22 -6.09 -5.29 -0.10
C VAL A 22 -6.32 -6.46 0.84
N SER A 23 -5.45 -7.47 0.76
CA SER A 23 -5.47 -8.60 1.68
C SER A 23 -4.70 -8.31 2.96
N PHE A 24 -3.47 -7.78 2.82
CA PHE A 24 -2.65 -7.37 3.97
C PHE A 24 -1.50 -6.45 3.53
N VAL A 25 -0.96 -5.69 4.48
CA VAL A 25 0.23 -4.85 4.29
C VAL A 25 1.37 -5.39 5.16
N ARG A 26 2.60 -5.32 4.66
CA ARG A 26 3.81 -5.69 5.42
C ARG A 26 4.96 -4.74 5.10
N ARG A 27 5.95 -4.64 6.00
CA ARG A 27 7.21 -3.93 5.71
C ARG A 27 7.92 -4.58 4.52
N TYR A 28 8.36 -3.79 3.57
CA TYR A 28 9.11 -4.29 2.43
C TYR A 28 10.57 -4.51 2.84
N ARG A 29 11.12 -5.72 2.69
CA ARG A 29 12.53 -6.04 3.02
C ARG A 29 13.02 -5.58 4.42
N GLY A 30 12.12 -5.42 5.38
CA GLY A 30 12.44 -4.95 6.74
C GLY A 30 12.79 -3.46 6.85
N THR A 31 12.60 -2.65 5.80
CA THR A 31 12.73 -1.18 5.90
C THR A 31 11.46 -0.55 6.48
N ASP A 32 11.64 0.54 7.22
CA ASP A 32 10.56 1.36 7.76
C ASP A 32 10.11 2.46 6.80
N GLN A 33 10.74 2.60 5.63
CA GLN A 33 10.38 3.63 4.64
C GLN A 33 9.52 3.10 3.48
N ALA A 34 9.26 1.78 3.45
CA ALA A 34 8.53 1.16 2.37
C ALA A 34 7.65 0.00 2.87
N SER A 35 6.47 -0.10 2.27
CA SER A 35 5.51 -1.15 2.58
C SER A 35 5.06 -1.86 1.31
N ALA A 36 4.86 -3.17 1.40
CA ALA A 36 4.25 -3.98 0.37
C ALA A 36 2.75 -4.12 0.66
N ILE A 37 1.91 -3.61 -0.23
CA ILE A 37 0.46 -3.79 -0.21
C ILE A 37 0.17 -5.06 -1.03
N ASN A 38 -0.33 -6.10 -0.37
CA ASN A 38 -0.55 -7.41 -0.97
C ASN A 38 -2.03 -7.58 -1.29
N PHE A 39 -2.28 -8.15 -2.46
CA PHE A 39 -3.60 -8.50 -2.97
C PHE A 39 -3.76 -10.02 -3.00
N GLU A 40 -4.96 -10.46 -3.33
CA GLU A 40 -5.21 -11.88 -3.57
C GLU A 40 -4.27 -12.45 -4.65
N LYS A 41 -3.96 -13.75 -4.52
CA LYS A 41 -3.11 -14.52 -5.44
C LYS A 41 -1.63 -14.13 -5.45
N GLY A 42 -1.15 -13.44 -4.40
CA GLY A 42 0.27 -13.18 -4.17
C GLY A 42 0.85 -12.00 -4.94
N ASN A 43 0.01 -11.22 -5.63
CA ASN A 43 0.43 -9.97 -6.23
C ASN A 43 0.61 -8.91 -5.14
N TYR A 44 1.60 -8.03 -5.30
CA TYR A 44 1.78 -6.90 -4.40
C TYR A 44 2.39 -5.72 -5.13
N ILE A 45 2.18 -4.53 -4.58
CA ILE A 45 2.88 -3.31 -4.97
C ILE A 45 3.67 -2.77 -3.80
N VAL A 46 4.83 -2.19 -4.08
CA VAL A 46 5.67 -1.55 -3.07
C VAL A 46 5.50 -0.05 -3.16
N VAL A 47 5.15 0.55 -2.02
CA VAL A 47 4.89 1.98 -1.89
C VAL A 47 5.81 2.58 -0.84
N LYS A 48 6.07 3.88 -0.97
CA LYS A 48 6.71 4.68 0.07
C LYS A 48 5.78 4.79 1.27
N GLY A 49 6.36 4.82 2.46
CA GLY A 49 5.64 4.92 3.72
C GLY A 49 5.85 3.70 4.62
N ASN A 50 5.92 3.98 5.91
CA ASN A 50 5.99 2.95 6.93
C ASN A 50 4.66 2.18 7.02
N LEU A 51 4.69 1.01 7.67
CA LEU A 51 3.53 0.13 7.77
C LEU A 51 2.30 0.82 8.38
N GLU A 52 2.49 1.62 9.42
CA GLU A 52 1.41 2.28 10.15
C GLU A 52 0.73 3.35 9.29
N ALA A 53 1.50 4.21 8.63
CA ALA A 53 1.00 5.24 7.74
C ALA A 53 0.19 4.64 6.58
N VAL A 54 0.73 3.60 5.93
CA VAL A 54 0.04 2.94 4.81
C VAL A 54 -1.27 2.28 5.27
N MET A 55 -1.28 1.63 6.43
CA MET A 55 -2.49 1.04 7.00
C MET A 55 -3.54 2.10 7.36
N GLN A 56 -3.12 3.24 7.92
CA GLN A 56 -4.01 4.34 8.27
C GLN A 56 -4.63 4.98 7.02
N GLU A 57 -3.86 5.20 5.97
CA GLU A 57 -4.36 5.72 4.70
C GLU A 57 -5.38 4.76 4.08
N LEU A 58 -5.11 3.45 4.07
CA LEU A 58 -6.05 2.43 3.59
C LEU A 58 -7.35 2.38 4.41
N ALA A 59 -7.28 2.59 5.73
CA ALA A 59 -8.45 2.59 6.60
C ALA A 59 -9.32 3.85 6.45
N SER A 60 -8.79 4.92 5.84
CA SER A 60 -9.51 6.17 5.60
C SER A 60 -10.27 6.22 4.26
N ALA A 61 -10.20 5.15 3.47
CA ALA A 61 -10.78 5.02 2.13
C ALA A 61 -12.31 4.92 2.10
#